data_AF-T1L5G4-F1
#
_entry.id   AF-T1L5G4-F1
#
_cell.length_a   1.000
_cell.length_b   1.000
_cell.length_c   1.000
_cell.angle_alpha   90.00
_cell.angle_beta   90.00
_cell.angle_gamma   90.00
#
_symmetry.space_group_name_H-M   'P 1'
#
loop_
_entity.id
_entity.type
_entity.pdbx_description
1 polymer ?
#
loop_
_entity_poly.entity_id
_entity_poly.type
_entity_poly.pdbx_seq_one_letter_code
_entity_poly.pdbx_strand_id
1 'polypeptide(L)'
;MAKISAKEIFNFVKLLRIDLFFFFATLSTSLPNLALNQLIQDKFCINKYLLNKTDCFNLEKSSDFETIQNEVLKETTSLKLYITLMTTIPSIFLSLIMGYWVDKYPSHLRYLLGVAAMANVCANIMAIYQCIYFEMDPYLLLLTCLVPVLTGSGTLVSVGTYTYATKKTPAKYRSIRFTVLELFLFATIPIANLAGGGIVASKPWFANQLRNYIGVYIVSSVCAIFAAIWVVIFLYDSVDETKSNEPVKVDETSSLNAKVNKKSLKQIIYDVIKPNNILIATRCVFKRRPNNAHWFLISNIVAGFLANIGYLAEQNIGYQFSQRVYHWSASQIGLFNSVIIVFPAMDFDQILSAIQASLDSPTLGTNYASQCDTLAVQPLLNFMFKSKSGSLKA
;
A
#
# COMPACT_ATOMS: atom_id res chain seq x y z
N MET A 1 -16.69 14.00 -29.89
CA MET A 1 -15.80 14.04 -28.71
C MET A 1 -16.16 15.27 -27.89
N ALA A 2 -16.77 15.09 -26.71
CA ALA A 2 -17.11 16.21 -25.84
C ALA A 2 -15.82 16.92 -25.38
N LYS A 3 -15.72 18.24 -25.61
CA LYS A 3 -14.62 19.05 -25.06
C LYS A 3 -14.87 19.21 -23.56
N ILE A 4 -14.24 18.36 -22.76
CA ILE A 4 -14.26 18.47 -21.30
C ILE A 4 -13.66 19.85 -20.94
N SER A 5 -14.41 20.66 -20.20
CA SER A 5 -13.94 21.99 -19.79
C SER A 5 -12.90 21.88 -18.68
N ALA A 6 -11.91 22.79 -18.65
CA ALA A 6 -10.88 22.83 -17.59
C ALA A 6 -11.49 22.90 -16.18
N LYS A 7 -12.68 23.51 -16.04
CA LYS A 7 -13.44 23.57 -14.79
C LYS A 7 -14.00 22.21 -14.37
N GLU A 8 -14.42 21.38 -15.33
CA GLU A 8 -14.91 20.02 -15.08
C GLU A 8 -13.77 19.09 -14.68
N ILE A 9 -12.62 19.20 -15.34
CA ILE A 9 -11.39 18.49 -14.95
C ILE A 9 -10.98 18.85 -13.52
N PHE A 10 -11.00 20.15 -13.18
CA PHE A 10 -10.66 20.60 -11.83
C PHE A 10 -11.62 20.05 -10.76
N ASN A 11 -12.93 20.05 -11.04
CA ASN A 11 -13.93 19.47 -10.14
C ASN A 11 -13.75 17.94 -9.98
N PHE A 12 -13.41 17.25 -11.07
CA PHE A 12 -13.14 15.81 -11.04
C PHE A 12 -11.87 15.49 -10.24
N VAL A 13 -10.79 16.25 -10.42
CA VAL A 13 -9.55 16.13 -9.63
C VAL A 13 -9.81 16.40 -8.16
N LYS A 14 -10.68 17.37 -7.83
CA LYS A 14 -11.09 17.64 -6.44
C LYS A 14 -11.82 16.46 -5.81
N LEU A 15 -12.65 15.75 -6.60
CA LEU A 15 -13.34 14.53 -6.15
C LEU A 15 -12.34 13.37 -5.93
N LEU A 16 -11.36 13.22 -6.83
CA LEU A 16 -10.36 12.15 -6.79
C LEU A 16 -9.09 12.48 -5.99
N ARG A 17 -9.11 13.54 -5.18
CA ARG A 17 -7.91 14.08 -4.51
C ARG A 17 -7.13 13.06 -3.69
N ILE A 18 -7.84 12.21 -2.94
CA ILE A 18 -7.23 11.18 -2.10
C ILE A 18 -6.83 9.95 -2.94
N ASP A 19 -7.54 9.67 -4.03
CA ASP A 19 -7.22 8.53 -4.92
C ASP A 19 -5.93 8.80 -5.69
N LEU A 20 -5.73 10.05 -6.16
CA LEU A 20 -4.48 10.48 -6.78
C LEU A 20 -3.32 10.42 -5.79
N PHE A 21 -3.51 10.87 -4.54
CA PHE A 21 -2.51 10.67 -3.50
C PHE A 21 -2.17 9.19 -3.32
N PHE A 22 -3.19 8.35 -3.17
CA PHE A 22 -3.03 6.91 -2.95
C PHE A 22 -2.29 6.24 -4.10
N PHE A 23 -2.61 6.60 -5.34
CA PHE A 23 -1.91 6.16 -6.54
C PHE A 23 -0.42 6.51 -6.49
N PHE A 24 -0.06 7.79 -6.31
CA PHE A 24 1.35 8.20 -6.32
C PHE A 24 2.14 7.69 -5.11
N ALA A 25 1.52 7.63 -3.93
CA ALA A 25 2.14 7.09 -2.72
C ALA A 25 2.42 5.58 -2.88
N THR A 26 1.47 4.82 -3.40
CA THR A 26 1.64 3.38 -3.65
C THR A 26 2.61 3.13 -4.81
N LEU A 27 2.61 3.99 -5.84
CA LEU A 27 3.54 3.92 -6.97
C LEU A 27 4.98 4.11 -6.49
N SER A 28 5.21 5.12 -5.64
CA SER A 28 6.54 5.36 -5.07
C SER A 28 7.05 4.16 -4.26
N THR A 29 6.16 3.48 -3.54
CA THR A 29 6.52 2.29 -2.73
C THR A 29 6.80 1.07 -3.60
N SER A 30 6.03 0.89 -4.69
CA SER A 30 6.08 -0.33 -5.50
C SER A 30 7.17 -0.30 -6.58
N LEU A 31 7.49 0.88 -7.12
CA LEU A 31 8.41 1.07 -8.24
C LEU A 31 9.84 0.53 -7.96
N PRO A 32 10.41 0.66 -6.74
CA PRO A 32 11.72 0.11 -6.42
C PRO A 32 11.79 -1.41 -6.25
N ASN A 33 10.66 -2.15 -6.19
CA ASN A 33 10.66 -3.56 -5.78
C ASN A 33 11.54 -4.45 -6.68
N LEU A 34 11.41 -4.35 -8.00
CA LEU A 34 12.22 -5.13 -8.94
C LEU A 34 13.70 -4.71 -8.87
N ALA A 35 13.96 -3.40 -8.75
CA ALA A 35 15.30 -2.86 -8.64
C ALA A 35 15.99 -3.32 -7.35
N LEU A 36 15.28 -3.37 -6.22
CA LEU A 36 15.80 -3.86 -4.95
C LEU A 36 16.18 -5.35 -5.05
N ASN A 37 15.34 -6.16 -5.71
CA ASN A 37 15.62 -7.59 -5.91
C ASN A 37 16.93 -7.80 -6.66
N GLN A 38 17.09 -7.11 -7.80
CA GLN A 38 18.28 -7.22 -8.62
C GLN A 38 19.50 -6.59 -7.93
N LEU A 39 19.33 -5.47 -7.22
CA LEU A 39 20.40 -4.82 -6.48
C LEU A 39 21.00 -5.74 -5.41
N ILE A 40 20.16 -6.47 -4.67
CA ILE A 40 20.62 -7.43 -3.67
C ILE A 40 21.43 -8.57 -4.33
N GLN A 41 20.95 -9.09 -5.47
CA GLN A 41 21.64 -10.14 -6.23
C GLN A 41 23.00 -9.68 -6.72
N ASP A 42 23.05 -8.52 -7.38
CA ASP A 42 24.29 -7.96 -7.92
C ASP A 42 25.28 -7.65 -6.77
N LYS A 43 24.80 -7.17 -5.61
CA LYS A 43 25.65 -6.94 -4.43
C LYS A 43 26.21 -8.24 -3.85
N PHE A 44 25.44 -9.31 -3.73
CA PHE A 44 25.98 -10.60 -3.29
C PHE A 44 26.99 -11.16 -4.30
N CYS A 45 26.70 -11.04 -5.60
CA CYS A 45 27.59 -11.51 -6.66
C CYS A 45 28.98 -10.84 -6.61
N ILE A 46 29.01 -9.51 -6.44
CA ILE A 46 30.26 -8.74 -6.43
C ILE A 46 30.96 -8.81 -5.08
N ASN A 47 30.25 -8.60 -3.96
CA ASN A 47 30.90 -8.40 -2.66
C ASN A 47 31.18 -9.73 -1.92
N LYS A 48 30.34 -10.76 -2.10
CA LYS A 48 30.51 -12.06 -1.42
C LYS A 48 31.23 -13.08 -2.31
N TYR A 49 30.86 -13.14 -3.58
CA TYR A 49 31.41 -14.12 -4.53
C TYR A 49 32.56 -13.58 -5.40
N LEU A 50 32.89 -12.28 -5.28
CA LEU A 50 34.05 -11.64 -5.91
C LEU A 50 34.13 -11.85 -7.44
N LEU A 51 32.97 -12.00 -8.10
CA LEU A 51 32.87 -12.15 -9.54
C LEU A 51 33.07 -10.80 -10.25
N ASN A 52 33.59 -10.85 -11.48
CA ASN A 52 33.73 -9.64 -12.29
C ASN A 52 32.35 -9.03 -12.62
N LYS A 53 32.33 -7.70 -12.80
CA LYS A 53 31.11 -6.94 -13.15
C LYS A 53 30.40 -7.50 -14.39
N THR A 54 31.15 -7.96 -15.40
CA THR A 54 30.62 -8.56 -16.64
C THR A 54 29.97 -9.91 -16.41
N ASP A 55 30.52 -10.70 -15.48
CA ASP A 55 30.06 -12.06 -15.19
C ASP A 55 28.79 -11.99 -14.34
N CYS A 56 28.75 -11.08 -13.35
CA CYS A 56 27.54 -10.78 -12.59
C CYS A 56 26.41 -10.22 -13.47
N PHE A 57 26.73 -9.39 -14.47
CA PHE A 57 25.72 -8.87 -15.39
C PHE A 57 25.07 -9.98 -16.25
N ASN A 58 25.85 -10.99 -16.64
CA ASN A 58 25.39 -12.11 -17.46
C ASN A 58 25.03 -13.37 -16.64
N LEU A 59 24.99 -13.27 -15.32
CA LEU A 59 24.76 -14.41 -14.42
C LEU A 59 23.46 -15.17 -14.72
N GLU A 60 22.44 -14.46 -15.23
CA GLU A 60 21.15 -15.05 -15.62
C GLU A 60 21.24 -15.92 -16.88
N LYS A 61 22.22 -15.68 -17.76
CA LYS A 61 22.32 -16.27 -19.10
C LYS A 61 23.42 -17.32 -19.25
N SER A 62 24.42 -17.29 -18.37
CA SER A 62 25.58 -18.17 -18.46
C SER A 62 25.35 -19.48 -17.73
N SER A 63 25.39 -20.62 -18.44
CA SER A 63 25.30 -21.96 -17.87
C SER A 63 26.46 -22.30 -16.93
N ASP A 64 27.61 -21.68 -17.14
CA ASP A 64 28.85 -22.02 -16.45
C ASP A 64 28.85 -21.62 -14.96
N PHE A 65 27.91 -20.75 -14.56
CA PHE A 65 27.80 -20.20 -13.21
C PHE A 65 26.52 -20.65 -12.48
N GLU A 66 25.86 -21.72 -12.92
CA GLU A 66 24.57 -22.15 -12.35
C GLU A 66 24.63 -22.43 -10.83
N THR A 67 25.73 -23.00 -10.34
CA THR A 67 25.94 -23.26 -8.90
C THR A 67 25.99 -21.97 -8.11
N ILE A 68 26.80 -21.00 -8.56
CA ILE A 68 26.95 -19.70 -7.91
C ILE A 68 25.66 -18.89 -8.03
N GLN A 69 24.97 -18.94 -9.17
CA GLN A 69 23.67 -18.32 -9.36
C GLN A 69 22.67 -18.83 -8.33
N ASN A 70 22.58 -20.15 -8.12
CA ASN A 70 21.69 -20.75 -7.14
C ASN A 70 22.01 -20.28 -5.70
N GLU A 71 23.28 -20.13 -5.36
CA GLU A 71 23.67 -19.61 -4.04
C GLU A 71 23.36 -18.12 -3.87
N VAL A 72 23.62 -17.28 -4.88
CA VAL A 72 23.25 -15.86 -4.87
C VAL A 72 21.75 -15.69 -4.72
N LEU A 73 20.94 -16.50 -5.42
CA LEU A 73 19.48 -16.48 -5.31
C LEU A 73 19.01 -16.91 -3.91
N LYS A 74 19.67 -17.90 -3.29
CA LYS A 74 19.39 -18.34 -1.92
C LYS A 74 19.67 -17.22 -0.91
N GLU A 75 20.83 -16.60 -0.96
CA GLU A 75 21.21 -15.49 -0.07
C GLU A 75 20.31 -14.26 -0.25
N THR A 76 19.97 -13.93 -1.49
CA THR A 76 18.99 -12.87 -1.82
C THR A 76 17.65 -13.14 -1.16
N THR A 77 17.18 -14.39 -1.23
CA THR A 77 15.88 -14.79 -0.65
C THR A 77 15.93 -14.71 0.87
N SER A 78 17.03 -15.11 1.51
CA SER A 78 17.24 -14.96 2.95
C SER A 78 17.21 -13.47 3.38
N LEU A 79 17.92 -12.59 2.67
CA LEU A 79 17.92 -11.16 2.99
C LEU A 79 16.53 -10.53 2.80
N LYS A 80 15.80 -10.89 1.74
CA LYS A 80 14.41 -10.45 1.56
C LYS A 80 13.50 -10.93 2.67
N LEU A 81 13.69 -12.15 3.17
CA LEU A 81 12.93 -12.65 4.31
C LEU A 81 13.19 -11.77 5.55
N TYR A 82 14.45 -11.39 5.81
CA TYR A 82 14.76 -10.44 6.88
C TYR A 82 14.11 -9.06 6.68
N ILE A 83 14.13 -8.50 5.47
CA ILE A 83 13.42 -7.26 5.12
C ILE A 83 11.92 -7.41 5.40
N THR A 84 11.33 -8.52 5.01
CA THR A 84 9.90 -8.81 5.20
C THR A 84 9.54 -8.91 6.68
N LEU A 85 10.33 -9.63 7.48
CA LEU A 85 10.11 -9.74 8.92
C LEU A 85 10.26 -8.38 9.63
N MET A 86 11.30 -7.60 9.26
CA MET A 86 11.52 -6.27 9.82
C MET A 86 10.40 -5.28 9.48
N THR A 87 9.72 -5.45 8.34
CA THR A 87 8.64 -4.55 7.92
C THR A 87 7.28 -4.98 8.44
N THR A 88 6.98 -6.28 8.41
CA THR A 88 5.65 -6.82 8.75
C THR A 88 5.37 -6.80 10.26
N ILE A 89 6.32 -7.25 11.09
CA ILE A 89 6.10 -7.35 12.55
C ILE A 89 5.77 -5.98 13.16
N PRO A 90 6.55 -4.90 12.92
CA PRO A 90 6.22 -3.59 13.49
C PRO A 90 4.97 -2.98 12.86
N SER A 91 4.69 -3.26 11.57
CA SER A 91 3.48 -2.77 10.90
C SER A 91 2.20 -3.28 11.56
N ILE A 92 2.19 -4.51 12.10
CA ILE A 92 1.03 -5.03 12.85
C ILE A 92 0.73 -4.12 14.06
N PHE A 93 1.73 -3.82 14.88
CA PHE A 93 1.56 -2.98 16.06
C PHE A 93 1.22 -1.53 15.69
N LEU A 94 1.92 -0.98 14.69
CA LEU A 94 1.68 0.38 14.21
C LEU A 94 0.31 0.54 13.57
N SER A 95 -0.22 -0.48 12.88
CA SER A 95 -1.57 -0.42 12.28
C SER A 95 -2.66 -0.21 13.33
N LEU A 96 -2.55 -0.85 14.50
CA LEU A 96 -3.50 -0.69 15.61
C LEU A 96 -3.43 0.71 16.22
N ILE A 97 -2.20 1.21 16.44
CA ILE A 97 -1.94 2.54 17.01
C ILE A 97 -2.41 3.63 16.03
N MET A 98 -2.04 3.52 14.76
CA MET A 98 -2.39 4.50 13.72
C MET A 98 -3.87 4.47 13.38
N GLY A 99 -4.52 3.31 13.38
CA GLY A 99 -5.97 3.21 13.20
C GLY A 99 -6.73 4.05 14.21
N TYR A 100 -6.40 3.92 15.51
CA TYR A 100 -6.97 4.75 16.56
C TYR A 100 -6.65 6.25 16.38
N TRP A 101 -5.41 6.59 15.98
CA TRP A 101 -5.01 7.97 15.76
C TRP A 101 -5.84 8.63 14.65
N VAL A 102 -5.90 8.02 13.48
CA VAL A 102 -6.65 8.52 12.31
C VAL A 102 -8.12 8.70 12.64
N ASP A 103 -8.66 7.83 13.49
CA ASP A 103 -10.03 7.93 13.94
C ASP A 103 -10.29 9.12 14.86
N LYS A 104 -9.43 9.29 15.87
CA LYS A 104 -9.58 10.31 16.91
C LYS A 104 -9.21 11.72 16.45
N TYR A 105 -8.22 11.84 15.58
CA TYR A 105 -7.66 13.12 15.13
C TYR A 105 -7.72 13.26 13.60
N PRO A 106 -8.92 13.37 13.00
CA PRO A 106 -9.09 13.44 11.55
C PRO A 106 -8.37 14.65 10.92
N SER A 107 -8.27 15.78 11.64
CA SER A 107 -7.56 16.98 11.16
C SER A 107 -6.05 16.75 10.98
N HIS A 108 -5.47 15.75 11.63
CA HIS A 108 -4.04 15.44 11.54
C HIS A 108 -3.71 14.44 10.42
N LEU A 109 -4.73 13.85 9.80
CA LEU A 109 -4.58 12.81 8.79
C LEU A 109 -3.69 13.25 7.63
N ARG A 110 -3.83 14.48 7.13
CA ARG A 110 -3.01 15.00 6.02
C ARG A 110 -1.51 15.02 6.33
N TYR A 111 -1.15 15.37 7.57
CA TYR A 111 0.25 15.42 8.00
C TYR A 111 0.79 14.02 8.19
N LEU A 112 -0.03 13.12 8.74
CA LEU A 112 0.33 11.74 8.95
C LEU A 112 0.58 11.02 7.61
N LEU A 113 -0.31 11.21 6.63
CA LEU A 113 -0.15 10.72 5.25
C LEU A 113 1.07 11.34 4.54
N GLY A 114 1.31 12.64 4.73
CA GLY A 114 2.49 13.31 4.17
C GLY A 114 3.81 12.79 4.75
N VAL A 115 3.87 12.54 6.07
CA VAL A 115 5.03 11.94 6.74
C VAL A 115 5.29 10.52 6.24
N ALA A 116 4.23 9.72 6.03
CA ALA A 116 4.35 8.38 5.48
C ALA A 116 4.99 8.38 4.08
N ALA A 117 4.56 9.30 3.20
CA ALA A 117 5.16 9.47 1.88
C ALA A 117 6.61 9.98 1.96
N MET A 118 6.91 10.90 2.88
CA MET A 118 8.28 11.42 3.08
C MET A 118 9.25 10.35 3.59
N ALA A 119 8.77 9.39 4.39
CA ALA A 119 9.58 8.28 4.86
C ALA A 119 10.13 7.42 3.71
N ASN A 120 9.38 7.28 2.61
CA ASN A 120 9.84 6.60 1.40
C ASN A 120 10.95 7.37 0.70
N VAL A 121 10.90 8.71 0.72
CA VAL A 121 11.99 9.56 0.19
C VAL A 121 13.28 9.28 0.96
N CYS A 122 13.22 9.24 2.29
CA CYS A 122 14.37 8.91 3.13
C CYS A 122 14.93 7.51 2.81
N ALA A 123 14.06 6.50 2.64
CA ALA A 123 14.47 5.15 2.26
C ALA A 123 15.17 5.12 0.90
N ASN A 124 14.62 5.81 -0.08
CA ASN A 124 15.20 5.90 -1.42
C ASN A 124 16.56 6.63 -1.41
N ILE A 125 16.72 7.69 -0.63
CA ILE A 125 18.02 8.38 -0.48
C ILE A 125 19.06 7.43 0.12
N MET A 126 18.70 6.67 1.16
CA MET A 126 19.60 5.67 1.73
C MET A 126 19.94 4.55 0.72
N ALA A 127 18.98 4.13 -0.10
CA ALA A 127 19.23 3.15 -1.16
C ALA A 127 20.15 3.71 -2.27
N ILE A 128 19.99 4.99 -2.64
CA ILE A 128 20.88 5.67 -3.59
C ILE A 128 22.31 5.73 -3.02
N TYR A 129 22.46 6.06 -1.75
CA TYR A 129 23.77 6.03 -1.08
C TYR A 129 24.42 4.64 -1.16
N GLN A 130 23.65 3.57 -0.95
CA GLN A 130 24.09 2.18 -1.10
C GLN A 130 24.43 1.78 -2.55
N CYS A 131 23.85 2.45 -3.55
CA CYS A 131 24.19 2.25 -4.96
C CYS A 131 25.49 2.96 -5.34
N ILE A 132 25.78 4.12 -4.76
CA ILE A 132 27.03 4.86 -4.99
C ILE A 132 28.20 4.10 -4.37
N TYR A 133 28.04 3.63 -3.13
CA TYR A 133 29.02 2.80 -2.42
C TYR A 133 28.64 1.32 -2.55
N PHE A 134 28.77 0.80 -3.76
CA PHE A 134 28.31 -0.55 -4.10
C PHE A 134 29.04 -1.66 -3.31
N GLU A 135 30.30 -1.42 -2.96
CA GLU A 135 31.18 -2.35 -2.21
C GLU A 135 30.75 -2.59 -0.76
N MET A 136 29.79 -1.80 -0.24
CA MET A 136 29.24 -2.01 1.09
C MET A 136 28.47 -3.33 1.20
N ASP A 137 28.53 -3.92 2.39
CA ASP A 137 27.89 -5.18 2.71
C ASP A 137 26.37 -5.19 2.37
N PRO A 138 25.83 -6.25 1.73
CA PRO A 138 24.43 -6.31 1.33
C PRO A 138 23.45 -6.16 2.49
N TYR A 139 23.80 -6.60 3.71
CA TYR A 139 22.89 -6.53 4.86
C TYR A 139 22.62 -5.10 5.32
N LEU A 140 23.48 -4.13 4.97
CA LEU A 140 23.22 -2.72 5.25
C LEU A 140 21.99 -2.16 4.51
N LEU A 141 21.47 -2.87 3.49
CA LEU A 141 20.18 -2.54 2.87
C LEU A 141 19.01 -2.64 3.85
N LEU A 142 19.12 -3.41 4.94
CA LEU A 142 18.09 -3.47 5.98
C LEU A 142 17.85 -2.10 6.63
N LEU A 143 18.89 -1.26 6.73
CA LEU A 143 18.78 0.08 7.30
C LEU A 143 17.85 0.98 6.49
N THR A 144 17.73 0.73 5.17
CA THR A 144 16.83 1.50 4.30
C THR A 144 15.36 1.38 4.72
N CYS A 145 14.99 0.27 5.35
CA CYS A 145 13.63 0.00 5.80
C CYS A 145 13.28 0.66 7.14
N LEU A 146 14.27 1.09 7.94
CA LEU A 146 14.05 1.54 9.32
C LEU A 146 13.10 2.75 9.40
N VAL A 147 13.31 3.76 8.54
CA VAL A 147 12.49 4.98 8.54
C VAL A 147 11.04 4.72 8.06
N PRO A 148 10.80 4.01 6.94
CA PRO A 148 9.45 3.58 6.54
C PRO A 148 8.72 2.77 7.61
N VAL A 149 9.43 1.87 8.29
CA VAL A 149 8.84 1.01 9.32
C VAL A 149 8.37 1.83 10.52
N LEU A 150 9.17 2.75 11.04
CA LEU A 150 8.79 3.56 12.20
C LEU A 150 7.63 4.52 11.92
N THR A 151 7.50 4.98 10.68
CA THR A 151 6.44 5.91 10.26
C THR A 151 5.18 5.19 9.81
N GLY A 152 5.25 3.89 9.53
CA GLY A 152 4.15 3.07 9.04
C GLY A 152 3.97 3.09 7.51
N SER A 153 4.68 3.96 6.77
CA SER A 153 4.72 4.05 5.30
C SER A 153 3.43 3.55 4.60
N GLY A 154 3.49 2.43 3.85
CA GLY A 154 2.37 1.88 3.09
C GLY A 154 1.16 1.46 3.94
N THR A 155 1.38 0.97 5.16
CA THR A 155 0.31 0.61 6.10
C THR A 155 -0.50 1.84 6.47
N LEU A 156 0.18 2.95 6.78
CA LEU A 156 -0.46 4.20 7.16
C LEU A 156 -1.16 4.88 5.97
N VAL A 157 -0.54 4.83 4.79
CA VAL A 157 -1.17 5.30 3.54
C VAL A 157 -2.47 4.56 3.27
N SER A 158 -2.48 3.24 3.45
CA SER A 158 -3.67 2.40 3.28
C SER A 158 -4.73 2.72 4.33
N VAL A 159 -4.41 2.57 5.62
CA VAL A 159 -5.35 2.83 6.73
C VAL A 159 -5.93 4.25 6.64
N GLY A 160 -5.08 5.25 6.39
CA GLY A 160 -5.51 6.64 6.28
C GLY A 160 -6.45 6.88 5.10
N THR A 161 -6.15 6.30 3.93
CA THR A 161 -6.96 6.47 2.70
C THR A 161 -8.32 5.78 2.82
N TYR A 162 -8.37 4.51 3.24
CA TYR A 162 -9.64 3.80 3.42
C TYR A 162 -10.48 4.42 4.53
N THR A 163 -9.87 4.90 5.62
CA THR A 163 -10.60 5.59 6.69
C THR A 163 -11.18 6.91 6.18
N TYR A 164 -10.39 7.68 5.41
CA TYR A 164 -10.86 8.91 4.77
C TYR A 164 -12.06 8.66 3.84
N ALA A 165 -11.94 7.67 2.95
CA ALA A 165 -12.99 7.28 2.02
C ALA A 165 -14.28 6.88 2.76
N THR A 166 -14.14 6.14 3.86
CA THR A 166 -15.27 5.70 4.70
C THR A 166 -15.98 6.86 5.39
N LYS A 167 -15.21 7.82 5.93
CA LYS A 167 -15.75 8.98 6.66
C LYS A 167 -16.46 9.97 5.74
N LYS A 168 -15.99 10.15 4.51
CA LYS A 168 -16.55 11.12 3.55
C LYS A 168 -17.64 10.55 2.64
N THR A 169 -17.73 9.24 2.54
CA THR A 169 -18.71 8.59 1.65
C THR A 169 -19.88 8.07 2.46
N PRO A 170 -21.13 8.43 2.10
CA PRO A 170 -22.32 7.87 2.76
C PRO A 170 -22.39 6.36 2.51
N ALA A 171 -23.00 5.62 3.44
CA ALA A 171 -23.00 4.16 3.47
C ALA A 171 -23.36 3.49 2.13
N LYS A 172 -24.38 4.04 1.44
CA LYS A 172 -24.86 3.57 0.13
C LYS A 172 -23.77 3.54 -0.96
N TYR A 173 -22.82 4.48 -0.94
CA TYR A 173 -21.80 4.62 -1.98
C TYR A 173 -20.41 4.12 -1.54
N ARG A 174 -20.25 3.60 -0.32
CA ARG A 174 -18.94 3.18 0.22
C ARG A 174 -18.30 2.08 -0.60
N SER A 175 -19.08 1.11 -1.06
CA SER A 175 -18.54 0.00 -1.88
C SER A 175 -18.02 0.46 -3.24
N ILE A 176 -18.76 1.35 -3.91
CA ILE A 176 -18.30 1.98 -5.17
C ILE A 176 -17.01 2.76 -4.90
N ARG A 177 -16.95 3.49 -3.77
CA ARG A 177 -15.75 4.24 -3.42
C ARG A 177 -14.53 3.34 -3.18
N PHE A 178 -14.69 2.22 -2.51
CA PHE A 178 -13.61 1.23 -2.34
C PHE A 178 -13.21 0.61 -3.68
N THR A 179 -14.18 0.32 -4.55
CA THR A 179 -13.89 -0.18 -5.90
C THR A 179 -13.01 0.80 -6.68
N VAL A 180 -13.28 2.10 -6.59
CA VAL A 180 -12.43 3.14 -7.21
C VAL A 180 -11.01 3.10 -6.63
N LEU A 181 -10.85 3.02 -5.31
CA LEU A 181 -9.53 2.91 -4.68
C LEU A 181 -8.76 1.66 -5.12
N GLU A 182 -9.44 0.51 -5.19
CA GLU A 182 -8.86 -0.74 -5.68
C GLU A 182 -8.43 -0.63 -7.15
N LEU A 183 -9.20 0.06 -8.00
CA LEU A 183 -8.79 0.31 -9.40
C LEU A 183 -7.48 1.09 -9.47
N PHE A 184 -7.30 2.12 -8.63
CA PHE A 184 -6.04 2.84 -8.56
C PHE A 184 -4.88 1.96 -8.04
N LEU A 185 -5.15 1.09 -7.05
CA LEU A 185 -4.17 0.12 -6.55
C LEU A 185 -3.73 -0.86 -7.65
N PHE A 186 -4.68 -1.49 -8.33
CA PHE A 186 -4.42 -2.43 -9.41
C PHE A 186 -3.79 -1.79 -10.65
N ALA A 187 -4.06 -0.51 -10.91
CA ALA A 187 -3.34 0.23 -11.95
C ALA A 187 -1.89 0.54 -11.56
N THR A 188 -1.63 0.78 -10.27
CA THR A 188 -0.31 1.18 -9.78
C THR A 188 0.73 0.08 -9.96
N ILE A 189 0.40 -1.16 -9.62
CA ILE A 189 1.36 -2.29 -9.64
C ILE A 189 1.94 -2.59 -11.03
N PRO A 190 1.15 -2.74 -12.12
CA PRO A 190 1.68 -2.98 -13.45
C PRO A 190 2.48 -1.78 -13.98
N ILE A 191 2.05 -0.55 -13.68
CA ILE A 191 2.81 0.66 -14.03
C ILE A 191 4.17 0.65 -13.31
N ALA A 192 4.19 0.32 -12.01
CA ALA A 192 5.40 0.21 -11.22
C ALA A 192 6.36 -0.86 -11.76
N ASN A 193 5.84 -2.04 -12.13
CA ASN A 193 6.64 -3.15 -12.66
C ASN A 193 7.22 -2.83 -14.05
N LEU A 194 6.42 -2.23 -14.95
CA LEU A 194 6.89 -1.83 -16.28
C LEU A 194 7.91 -0.70 -16.18
N ALA A 195 7.61 0.35 -15.42
CA ALA A 195 8.51 1.48 -15.25
C ALA A 195 9.80 1.06 -14.52
N GLY A 196 9.68 0.31 -13.41
CA GLY A 196 10.80 -0.19 -12.63
C GLY A 196 11.71 -1.10 -13.45
N GLY A 197 11.15 -2.14 -14.07
CA GLY A 197 11.91 -3.08 -14.92
C GLY A 197 12.51 -2.41 -16.15
N GLY A 198 11.75 -1.53 -16.81
CA GLY A 198 12.21 -0.78 -17.98
C GLY A 198 13.34 0.21 -17.66
N ILE A 199 13.25 0.94 -16.54
CA ILE A 199 14.30 1.84 -16.09
C ILE A 199 15.55 1.03 -15.73
N VAL A 200 15.45 -0.06 -14.96
CA VAL A 200 16.62 -0.90 -14.61
C VAL A 200 17.35 -1.43 -15.85
N ALA A 201 16.61 -1.81 -16.89
CA ALA A 201 17.16 -2.31 -18.15
C ALA A 201 17.71 -1.23 -19.08
N SER A 202 17.36 0.04 -18.85
CA SER A 202 17.87 1.17 -19.64
C SER A 202 19.35 1.45 -19.35
N LYS A 203 20.00 2.21 -20.25
CA LYS A 203 21.38 2.65 -20.02
C LYS A 203 21.48 3.44 -18.71
N PRO A 204 22.53 3.20 -17.90
CA PRO A 204 22.67 3.85 -16.60
C PRO A 204 22.76 5.37 -16.79
N TRP A 205 22.00 6.12 -16.00
CA TRP A 205 22.01 7.58 -16.05
C TRP A 205 23.31 8.19 -15.51
N PHE A 206 24.01 7.47 -14.64
CA PHE A 206 25.28 7.86 -14.05
C PHE A 206 26.39 6.89 -14.47
N ALA A 207 27.61 7.39 -14.64
CA ALA A 207 28.77 6.58 -14.96
C ALA A 207 29.12 5.61 -13.80
N ASN A 208 29.76 4.48 -14.13
CA ASN A 208 30.28 3.47 -13.19
C ASN A 208 29.21 2.65 -12.41
N GLN A 209 28.00 2.50 -12.97
CA GLN A 209 26.93 1.66 -12.41
C GLN A 209 26.68 0.43 -13.28
N LEU A 210 26.39 -0.72 -12.66
CA LEU A 210 26.11 -1.98 -13.37
C LEU A 210 24.80 -1.90 -14.16
N ARG A 211 23.77 -1.35 -13.51
CA ARG A 211 22.42 -1.14 -14.04
C ARG A 211 21.89 0.21 -13.55
N ASN A 212 20.77 0.67 -14.11
CA ASN A 212 20.21 1.97 -13.78
C ASN A 212 19.38 1.98 -12.47
N TYR A 213 19.95 1.52 -11.36
CA TYR A 213 19.30 1.49 -10.05
C TYR A 213 18.95 2.90 -9.55
N ILE A 214 19.91 3.82 -9.68
CA ILE A 214 19.77 5.20 -9.19
C ILE A 214 18.59 5.89 -9.90
N GLY A 215 18.40 5.67 -11.20
CA GLY A 215 17.26 6.22 -11.95
C GLY A 215 15.91 5.80 -11.35
N VAL A 216 15.76 4.53 -10.96
CA VAL A 216 14.54 4.00 -10.33
C VAL A 216 14.25 4.70 -9.01
N TYR A 217 15.25 4.80 -8.13
CA TYR A 217 15.09 5.43 -6.81
C TYR A 217 14.85 6.95 -6.91
N ILE A 218 15.40 7.63 -7.92
CA ILE A 218 15.11 9.04 -8.21
C ILE A 218 13.64 9.21 -8.63
N VAL A 219 13.17 8.42 -9.60
CA VAL A 219 11.78 8.49 -10.07
C VAL A 219 10.80 8.18 -8.92
N SER A 220 11.08 7.15 -8.14
CA SER A 220 10.29 6.83 -6.94
C SER A 220 10.28 7.99 -5.92
N SER A 221 11.42 8.64 -5.68
CA SER A 221 11.52 9.79 -4.77
C SER A 221 10.71 10.98 -5.26
N VAL A 222 10.73 11.26 -6.57
CA VAL A 222 9.92 12.34 -7.16
C VAL A 222 8.42 12.05 -6.98
N CYS A 223 7.98 10.81 -7.21
CA CYS A 223 6.59 10.41 -6.96
C CYS A 223 6.20 10.54 -5.49
N ALA A 224 7.09 10.16 -4.56
CA ALA A 224 6.83 10.29 -3.12
C ALA A 224 6.76 11.75 -2.65
N ILE A 225 7.67 12.62 -3.14
CA ILE A 225 7.63 14.06 -2.86
C ILE A 225 6.34 14.67 -3.41
N PHE A 226 5.97 14.33 -4.65
CA PHE A 226 4.72 14.78 -5.24
C PHE A 226 3.50 14.34 -4.41
N ALA A 227 3.44 13.08 -3.98
CA ALA A 227 2.37 12.58 -3.12
C ALA A 227 2.31 13.32 -1.78
N ALA A 228 3.45 13.56 -1.14
CA ALA A 228 3.52 14.28 0.14
C ALA A 228 3.03 15.73 0.00
N ILE A 229 3.47 16.45 -1.03
CA ILE A 229 3.03 17.82 -1.30
C ILE A 229 1.52 17.83 -1.64
N TRP A 230 1.09 16.88 -2.47
CA TRP A 230 -0.30 16.77 -2.91
C TRP A 230 -1.26 16.59 -1.73
N VAL A 231 -0.97 15.66 -0.82
CA VAL A 231 -1.85 15.41 0.33
C VAL A 231 -1.86 16.56 1.32
N VAL A 232 -0.72 17.22 1.55
CA VAL A 232 -0.65 18.34 2.49
C VAL A 232 -1.44 19.55 1.98
N ILE A 233 -1.40 19.81 0.67
CA ILE A 233 -2.08 20.96 0.04
C ILE A 233 -3.57 20.65 -0.23
N PHE A 234 -3.87 19.54 -0.91
CA PHE A 234 -5.21 19.28 -1.44
C PHE A 234 -6.13 18.52 -0.48
N LEU A 235 -5.57 17.82 0.53
CA LEU A 235 -6.36 17.23 1.63
C LEU A 235 -6.65 18.28 2.71
N TYR A 236 -7.12 19.46 2.29
CA TYR A 236 -7.76 20.41 3.19
C TYR A 236 -9.19 19.93 3.41
N ASP A 237 -9.42 19.38 4.60
CA ASP A 237 -10.75 18.98 5.03
C ASP A 237 -11.24 20.02 6.03
N SER A 238 -12.37 20.65 5.70
CA SER A 238 -13.06 21.67 6.50
C SER A 238 -13.62 21.08 7.78
N VAL A 239 -12.75 20.72 8.73
CA VAL A 239 -13.14 20.48 10.13
C VAL A 239 -13.62 21.78 10.80
N ASP A 240 -13.59 22.91 10.09
CA ASP A 240 -14.28 24.14 10.51
C ASP A 240 -15.76 24.20 10.12
N GLU A 241 -16.33 23.26 9.34
CA GLU A 241 -17.72 23.37 8.86
C GLU A 241 -18.77 22.47 9.56
N THR A 242 -18.41 21.51 10.41
CA THR A 242 -19.40 20.72 11.18
C THR A 242 -19.79 21.34 12.52
N LYS A 243 -19.95 22.67 12.56
CA LYS A 243 -20.73 23.36 13.61
C LYS A 243 -22.11 23.82 13.15
N SER A 244 -22.48 23.64 11.89
CA SER A 244 -23.82 23.96 11.40
C SER A 244 -24.61 22.70 11.10
N ASN A 245 -25.79 22.63 11.73
CA ASN A 245 -26.96 21.83 11.35
C ASN A 245 -27.11 20.46 12.03
N GLU A 246 -27.27 20.45 13.36
CA GLU A 246 -28.37 19.74 14.02
C GLU A 246 -28.74 20.52 15.32
N PRO A 247 -29.99 20.99 15.51
CA PRO A 247 -30.39 21.69 16.72
C PRO A 247 -30.64 20.68 17.84
N VAL A 248 -29.58 20.30 18.55
CA VAL A 248 -29.73 19.61 19.84
C VAL A 248 -30.07 20.68 20.88
N LYS A 249 -31.23 20.56 21.52
CA LYS A 249 -31.62 21.37 22.67
C LYS A 249 -30.60 21.15 23.79
N VAL A 250 -29.85 22.19 24.13
CA VAL A 250 -28.84 22.17 25.20
C VAL A 250 -29.48 22.75 26.46
N ASP A 251 -29.57 21.93 27.50
CA ASP A 251 -29.82 22.39 28.88
C ASP A 251 -28.66 23.29 29.34
N GLU A 252 -29.01 24.43 29.93
CA GLU A 252 -28.18 25.64 30.12
C GLU A 252 -27.07 25.58 31.18
N THR A 253 -26.60 24.41 31.62
CA THR A 253 -25.67 24.34 32.79
C THR A 253 -24.23 23.96 32.48
N SER A 254 -23.80 23.88 31.21
CA SER A 254 -22.43 23.47 30.86
C SER A 254 -21.70 24.40 29.88
N SER A 255 -22.02 25.70 29.87
CA SER A 255 -21.47 26.66 28.90
C SER A 255 -20.19 27.40 29.33
N LEU A 256 -19.61 27.10 30.51
CA LEU A 256 -18.44 27.84 31.02
C LEU A 256 -17.07 27.14 30.93
N ASN A 257 -16.98 25.89 30.46
CA ASN A 257 -15.71 25.13 30.45
C ASN A 257 -15.20 24.68 29.06
N ALA A 258 -15.72 25.24 27.96
CA ALA A 258 -15.23 24.94 26.62
C ALA A 258 -14.10 25.89 26.17
N LYS A 259 -13.07 26.10 27.01
CA LYS A 259 -11.77 26.56 26.51
C LYS A 259 -11.13 25.38 25.80
N VAL A 260 -11.07 25.45 24.47
CA VAL A 260 -10.36 24.50 23.60
C VAL A 260 -8.88 24.51 23.97
N ASN A 261 -8.50 23.66 24.92
CA ASN A 261 -7.10 23.34 25.16
C ASN A 261 -6.58 22.62 23.91
N LYS A 262 -5.79 23.31 23.08
CA LYS A 262 -4.92 22.67 22.09
C LYS A 262 -4.02 21.69 22.86
N LYS A 263 -4.39 20.40 22.87
CA LYS A 263 -3.56 19.35 23.46
C LYS A 263 -2.18 19.40 22.81
N SER A 264 -1.13 19.37 23.63
CA SER A 264 0.24 19.34 23.12
C SER A 264 0.49 18.04 22.34
N LEU A 265 1.33 18.08 21.29
CA LEU A 265 1.72 16.91 20.49
C LEU A 265 2.19 15.73 21.36
N LYS A 266 2.90 16.00 22.46
CA LYS A 266 3.33 14.97 23.42
C LYS A 266 2.14 14.30 24.12
N GLN A 267 1.12 15.07 24.49
CA GLN A 267 -0.09 14.53 25.13
C GLN A 267 -0.91 13.70 24.14
N ILE A 268 -0.93 14.07 22.85
CA ILE A 268 -1.59 13.31 21.79
C ILE A 268 -0.90 11.97 21.58
N ILE A 269 0.43 11.97 21.42
CA ILE A 269 1.22 10.74 21.26
C ILE A 269 1.01 9.81 22.46
N TYR A 270 1.04 10.35 23.68
CA TYR A 270 0.79 9.57 24.89
C TYR A 270 -0.63 9.01 24.93
N ASP A 271 -1.64 9.79 24.52
CA ASP A 271 -3.03 9.32 24.49
C ASP A 271 -3.24 8.20 23.45
N VAL A 272 -2.56 8.27 22.31
CA VAL A 272 -2.64 7.26 21.25
C VAL A 272 -1.95 5.95 21.65
N ILE A 273 -0.81 6.02 22.35
CA ILE A 273 -0.03 4.83 22.76
C ILE A 273 -0.63 4.13 24.00
N LYS A 274 -1.66 4.69 24.65
CA LYS A 274 -2.29 4.05 25.81
C LYS A 274 -2.79 2.64 25.46
N PRO A 275 -2.37 1.60 26.21
CA PRO A 275 -2.75 0.21 25.93
C PRO A 275 -4.26 -0.04 26.00
N ASN A 276 -5.00 0.74 26.79
CA ASN A 276 -6.46 0.67 26.84
C ASN A 276 -7.11 0.94 25.48
N ASN A 277 -6.55 1.85 24.67
CA ASN A 277 -7.14 2.20 23.36
C ASN A 277 -6.93 1.07 22.35
N ILE A 278 -5.76 0.44 22.37
CA ILE A 278 -5.47 -0.76 21.57
C ILE A 278 -6.42 -1.89 21.97
N LEU A 279 -6.64 -2.07 23.27
CA LEU A 279 -7.52 -3.11 23.79
C LEU A 279 -9.00 -2.89 23.42
N ILE A 280 -9.44 -1.62 23.36
CA ILE A 280 -10.77 -1.25 22.84
C ILE A 280 -10.89 -1.58 21.34
N ALA A 281 -9.87 -1.25 20.54
CA ALA A 281 -9.86 -1.55 19.10
C ALA A 281 -9.92 -3.06 18.84
N THR A 282 -9.15 -3.87 19.56
CA THR A 282 -9.18 -5.33 19.45
C THR A 282 -10.54 -5.90 19.87
N ARG A 283 -11.12 -5.41 20.98
CA ARG A 283 -12.46 -5.83 21.44
C ARG A 283 -13.56 -5.49 20.43
N CYS A 284 -13.38 -4.44 19.63
CA CYS A 284 -14.36 -4.05 18.63
C CYS A 284 -14.55 -5.10 17.51
N VAL A 285 -13.48 -5.82 17.16
CA VAL A 285 -13.55 -6.91 16.16
C VAL A 285 -14.48 -8.03 16.64
N PHE A 286 -14.39 -8.38 17.92
CA PHE A 286 -15.15 -9.47 18.55
C PHE A 286 -16.48 -9.05 19.17
N LYS A 287 -16.88 -7.79 19.04
CA LYS A 287 -18.15 -7.29 19.60
C LYS A 287 -19.33 -7.98 18.89
N ARG A 288 -20.23 -8.60 19.67
CA ARG A 288 -21.45 -9.22 19.14
C ARG A 288 -22.32 -8.16 18.47
N ARG A 289 -22.68 -8.40 17.20
CA ARG A 289 -23.52 -7.53 16.37
C ARG A 289 -24.84 -8.22 16.01
N PRO A 290 -25.93 -7.46 15.73
CA PRO A 290 -27.20 -8.04 15.30
C PRO A 290 -27.02 -8.90 14.04
N ASN A 291 -27.91 -9.87 13.85
CA ASN A 291 -27.92 -10.79 12.71
C ASN A 291 -26.60 -11.59 12.51
N ASN A 292 -25.90 -11.94 13.59
CA ASN A 292 -24.62 -12.65 13.54
C ASN A 292 -23.54 -11.99 12.64
N ALA A 293 -23.67 -10.69 12.35
CA ALA A 293 -22.76 -9.96 11.45
C ALA A 293 -21.29 -9.96 11.92
N HIS A 294 -21.03 -10.26 13.19
CA HIS A 294 -19.68 -10.46 13.73
C HIS A 294 -18.98 -11.67 13.11
N TRP A 295 -19.69 -12.78 12.84
CA TRP A 295 -19.12 -13.95 12.15
C TRP A 295 -18.79 -13.64 10.69
N PHE A 296 -19.63 -12.86 10.01
CA PHE A 296 -19.35 -12.41 8.64
C PHE A 296 -18.09 -11.54 8.59
N LEU A 297 -17.92 -10.64 9.54
CA LEU A 297 -16.72 -9.80 9.64
C LEU A 297 -15.45 -10.63 9.93
N ILE A 298 -15.51 -11.57 10.87
CA ILE A 298 -14.39 -12.46 11.17
C ILE A 298 -14.04 -13.30 9.92
N SER A 299 -15.05 -13.85 9.24
CA SER A 299 -14.85 -14.61 8.01
C SER A 299 -14.17 -13.78 6.92
N ASN A 300 -14.56 -12.52 6.73
CA ASN A 300 -13.92 -11.61 5.77
C ASN A 300 -12.47 -11.29 6.14
N ILE A 301 -12.18 -11.08 7.43
CA ILE A 301 -10.79 -10.84 7.88
C ILE A 301 -9.92 -12.07 7.61
N VAL A 302 -10.40 -13.27 7.97
CA VAL A 302 -9.66 -14.53 7.75
C VAL A 302 -9.43 -14.77 6.27
N ALA A 303 -10.45 -14.56 5.45
CA ALA A 303 -10.34 -14.81 4.04
C ALA A 303 -9.48 -13.76 3.30
N GLY A 304 -9.55 -12.48 3.72
CA GLY A 304 -8.62 -11.45 3.27
C GLY A 304 -7.16 -11.76 3.66
N PHE A 305 -6.93 -12.30 4.85
CA PHE A 305 -5.62 -12.76 5.29
C PHE A 305 -5.09 -13.92 4.42
N LEU A 306 -5.91 -14.94 4.15
CA LEU A 306 -5.55 -16.06 3.28
C LEU A 306 -5.24 -15.60 1.85
N ALA A 307 -6.05 -14.70 1.29
CA ALA A 307 -5.82 -14.13 -0.04
C ALA A 307 -4.50 -13.35 -0.12
N ASN A 308 -4.21 -12.53 0.91
CA ASN A 308 -2.96 -11.76 0.97
C ASN A 308 -1.73 -12.66 1.15
N ILE A 309 -1.82 -13.77 1.90
CA ILE A 309 -0.71 -14.73 2.01
C ILE A 309 -0.37 -15.31 0.63
N GLY A 310 -1.38 -15.76 -0.12
CA GLY A 310 -1.15 -16.30 -1.47
C GLY A 310 -0.47 -15.29 -2.38
N TYR A 311 -0.99 -14.06 -2.40
CA TYR A 311 -0.43 -12.97 -3.20
C TYR A 311 1.02 -12.61 -2.80
N LEU A 312 1.29 -12.42 -1.50
CA LEU A 312 2.64 -12.06 -1.03
C LEU A 312 3.65 -13.19 -1.20
N ALA A 313 3.23 -14.45 -1.09
CA ALA A 313 4.10 -15.60 -1.31
C ALA A 313 4.57 -15.66 -2.77
N GLU A 314 3.64 -15.46 -3.72
CA GLU A 314 3.96 -15.41 -5.15
C GLU A 314 4.91 -14.26 -5.47
N GLN A 315 4.67 -13.05 -4.96
CA GLN A 315 5.52 -11.88 -5.21
C GLN A 315 6.97 -12.05 -4.68
N ASN A 316 7.14 -12.72 -3.54
CA ASN A 316 8.47 -12.88 -2.92
C ASN A 316 9.34 -13.96 -3.57
N ILE A 317 8.72 -15.02 -4.11
CA ILE A 317 9.41 -16.18 -4.67
C ILE A 317 9.43 -16.13 -6.21
N GLY A 318 8.38 -15.59 -6.83
CA GLY A 318 8.17 -15.62 -8.28
C GLY A 318 9.28 -14.95 -9.09
N TYR A 319 9.89 -13.89 -8.56
CA TYR A 319 11.03 -13.23 -9.20
C TYR A 319 12.25 -14.16 -9.32
N GLN A 320 12.71 -14.72 -8.19
CA GLN A 320 13.87 -15.63 -8.17
C GLN A 320 13.57 -16.95 -8.91
N PHE A 321 12.34 -17.46 -8.82
CA PHE A 321 11.93 -18.63 -9.58
C PHE A 321 12.02 -18.39 -11.10
N SER A 322 11.52 -17.25 -11.57
CA SER A 322 11.53 -16.92 -13.01
C SER A 322 12.95 -16.75 -13.55
N GLN A 323 13.87 -16.17 -12.76
CA GLN A 323 15.28 -16.10 -13.13
C GLN A 323 15.94 -17.48 -13.15
N ARG A 324 15.63 -18.35 -12.18
CA ARG A 324 16.23 -19.68 -12.08
C ARG A 324 15.79 -20.62 -13.19
N VAL A 325 14.50 -20.64 -13.51
CA VAL A 325 13.91 -21.63 -14.43
C VAL A 325 13.88 -21.12 -15.86
N TYR A 326 13.56 -19.84 -16.07
CA TYR A 326 13.35 -19.30 -17.41
C TYR A 326 14.47 -18.36 -17.88
N HIS A 327 15.47 -18.08 -17.02
CA HIS A 327 16.56 -17.15 -17.33
C HIS A 327 16.06 -15.76 -17.74
N TRP A 328 14.91 -15.35 -17.19
CA TRP A 328 14.30 -14.07 -17.53
C TRP A 328 15.02 -12.90 -16.85
N SER A 329 15.18 -11.83 -17.60
CA SER A 329 15.67 -10.55 -17.09
C SER A 329 14.60 -9.79 -16.31
N ALA A 330 15.01 -8.84 -15.47
CA ALA A 330 14.12 -7.96 -14.71
C ALA A 330 13.02 -7.29 -15.57
N SER A 331 13.33 -6.92 -16.82
CA SER A 331 12.38 -6.32 -17.77
C SER A 331 11.30 -7.32 -18.23
N GLN A 332 11.70 -8.55 -18.55
CA GLN A 332 10.78 -9.61 -18.96
C GLN A 332 9.85 -10.01 -17.81
N ILE A 333 10.39 -10.13 -16.59
CA ILE A 333 9.59 -10.41 -15.38
C ILE A 333 8.62 -9.25 -15.11
N GLY A 334 9.09 -8.00 -15.25
CA GLY A 334 8.23 -6.82 -15.11
C GLY A 334 7.06 -6.83 -16.09
N LEU A 335 7.31 -7.16 -17.37
CA LEU A 335 6.27 -7.27 -18.40
C LEU A 335 5.29 -8.40 -18.10
N PHE A 336 5.78 -9.57 -17.72
CA PHE A 336 4.95 -10.73 -17.39
C PHE A 336 4.02 -10.45 -16.19
N ASN A 337 4.57 -9.93 -15.10
CA ASN A 337 3.79 -9.58 -13.91
C ASN A 337 2.71 -8.53 -14.23
N SER A 338 3.01 -7.59 -15.13
CA SER A 338 2.04 -6.58 -15.54
C SER A 338 0.90 -7.17 -16.37
N VAL A 339 1.19 -8.09 -17.30
CA VAL A 339 0.16 -8.77 -18.10
C VAL A 339 -0.75 -9.62 -17.22
N ILE A 340 -0.19 -10.36 -16.26
CA ILE A 340 -0.97 -11.21 -15.33
C ILE A 340 -1.90 -10.40 -14.44
N ILE A 341 -1.53 -9.19 -14.05
CA ILE A 341 -2.40 -8.35 -13.19
C ILE A 341 -3.48 -7.66 -14.03
N VAL A 342 -3.14 -7.23 -15.25
CA VAL A 342 -4.07 -6.53 -16.13
C VAL A 342 -5.14 -7.49 -16.69
N PHE A 343 -4.78 -8.73 -17.04
CA PHE A 343 -5.69 -9.66 -17.69
C PHE A 343 -6.94 -10.01 -16.84
N PRO A 344 -6.84 -10.34 -15.54
CA PRO A 344 -7.99 -10.49 -14.65
C PRO A 344 -8.72 -9.17 -14.37
N ALA A 345 -8.00 -8.04 -14.34
CA ALA A 345 -8.61 -6.72 -14.11
C ALA A 345 -9.46 -6.24 -15.31
N MET A 346 -9.23 -6.78 -16.50
CA MET A 346 -10.01 -6.50 -17.71
C MET A 346 -11.34 -7.26 -17.78
N ASP A 347 -11.61 -8.18 -16.85
CA ASP A 347 -12.90 -8.87 -16.75
C ASP A 347 -13.95 -7.93 -16.14
N PHE A 348 -14.32 -6.91 -16.93
CA PHE A 348 -15.13 -5.77 -16.52
C PHE A 348 -16.55 -6.20 -16.09
N ASP A 349 -17.07 -7.28 -16.64
CA ASP A 349 -18.34 -7.90 -16.23
C ASP A 349 -18.30 -8.39 -14.78
N GLN A 350 -17.13 -8.83 -14.33
CA GLN A 350 -16.90 -9.28 -12.97
C GLN A 350 -16.92 -8.07 -12.00
N ILE A 351 -16.32 -6.95 -12.39
CA ILE A 351 -16.39 -5.68 -11.63
C ILE A 351 -17.82 -5.11 -11.62
N LEU A 352 -18.50 -5.12 -12.76
CA LEU A 352 -19.88 -4.61 -12.89
C LEU A 352 -20.85 -5.45 -12.05
N SER A 353 -20.68 -6.78 -12.07
CA SER A 353 -21.47 -7.69 -11.24
C SER A 353 -21.21 -7.51 -9.74
N ALA A 354 -19.98 -7.16 -9.33
CA ALA A 354 -19.65 -6.81 -7.94
C ALA A 354 -20.28 -5.48 -7.50
N ILE A 355 -20.28 -4.47 -8.37
CA ILE A 355 -20.94 -3.19 -8.12
C ILE A 355 -22.44 -3.41 -7.96
N GLN A 356 -23.06 -4.19 -8.86
CA GLN A 356 -24.48 -4.51 -8.82
C GLN A 356 -24.84 -5.30 -7.56
N ALA A 357 -24.12 -6.38 -7.26
CA ALA A 357 -24.34 -7.18 -6.06
C ALA A 357 -24.14 -6.40 -4.75
N SER A 358 -23.24 -5.41 -4.75
CA SER A 358 -23.04 -4.55 -3.59
C SER A 358 -24.13 -3.48 -3.43
N LEU A 359 -24.73 -3.01 -4.51
CA LEU A 359 -25.87 -2.09 -4.47
C LEU A 359 -27.14 -2.81 -3.99
N ASP A 360 -27.25 -4.11 -4.28
CA ASP A 360 -28.41 -4.94 -3.96
C ASP A 360 -28.35 -5.55 -2.53
N SER A 361 -27.29 -5.28 -1.75
CA SER A 361 -27.14 -5.82 -0.39
C SER A 361 -28.16 -5.22 0.61
N PRO A 362 -28.94 -6.05 1.34
CA PRO A 362 -29.92 -5.57 2.33
C PRO A 362 -29.30 -4.96 3.60
N THR A 363 -27.97 -4.94 3.75
CA THR A 363 -27.27 -4.30 4.88
C THR A 363 -27.14 -2.77 4.74
N LEU A 364 -27.73 -2.18 3.69
CA LEU A 364 -27.60 -0.75 3.35
C LEU A 364 -28.37 0.23 4.29
N GLY A 365 -29.22 -0.28 5.19
CA GLY A 365 -30.19 0.55 5.94
C GLY A 365 -29.74 1.04 7.32
N THR A 366 -28.57 0.67 7.82
CA THR A 366 -28.17 0.95 9.21
C THR A 366 -27.21 2.14 9.31
N ASN A 367 -27.65 3.15 10.07
CA ASN A 367 -26.89 4.38 10.32
C ASN A 367 -25.76 4.08 11.30
N TYR A 368 -24.54 3.97 10.79
CA TYR A 368 -23.37 3.55 11.54
C TYR A 368 -22.45 4.75 11.78
N ALA A 369 -22.49 5.28 13.01
CA ALA A 369 -21.79 6.50 13.43
C ALA A 369 -20.30 6.29 13.78
N SER A 370 -19.80 5.04 13.79
CA SER A 370 -18.41 4.72 14.14
C SER A 370 -17.75 3.72 13.16
N GLN A 371 -16.42 3.75 13.04
CA GLN A 371 -15.65 2.80 12.21
C GLN A 371 -15.89 1.34 12.65
N CYS A 372 -16.12 1.13 13.95
CA CYS A 372 -16.55 -0.13 14.56
C CYS A 372 -17.85 -0.70 13.99
N ASP A 373 -18.74 0.16 13.50
CA ASP A 373 -20.01 -0.26 12.92
C ASP A 373 -19.92 -0.38 11.38
N THR A 374 -18.87 0.18 10.77
CA THR A 374 -18.71 0.28 9.32
C THR A 374 -17.96 -0.91 8.70
N LEU A 375 -17.12 -1.60 9.49
CA LEU A 375 -16.41 -2.81 9.06
C LEU A 375 -17.37 -3.96 8.66
N ALA A 376 -18.63 -3.92 9.06
CA ALA A 376 -19.64 -4.95 8.75
C ALA A 376 -20.11 -4.96 7.28
N VAL A 377 -19.69 -3.99 6.45
CA VAL A 377 -20.21 -3.78 5.09
C VAL A 377 -19.15 -3.95 4.00
N GLN A 378 -17.99 -4.56 4.28
CA GLN A 378 -17.05 -4.90 3.19
C GLN A 378 -17.46 -6.23 2.54
N PRO A 379 -17.90 -6.26 1.27
CA PRO A 379 -18.10 -7.49 0.54
C PRO A 379 -16.78 -7.83 -0.15
N LEU A 380 -15.85 -8.46 0.56
CA LEU A 380 -14.53 -8.80 0.00
C LEU A 380 -14.34 -10.30 -0.26
N LEU A 381 -15.41 -11.10 -0.33
CA LEU A 381 -15.24 -12.54 -0.56
C LEU A 381 -16.34 -13.30 -1.29
N ASN A 382 -16.99 -12.71 -2.30
CA ASN A 382 -17.74 -13.53 -3.28
C ASN A 382 -16.93 -13.83 -4.55
N PHE A 383 -15.68 -13.39 -4.64
CA PHE A 383 -14.96 -13.32 -5.91
C PHE A 383 -14.09 -14.54 -6.25
N MET A 384 -13.73 -15.38 -5.28
CA MET A 384 -12.83 -16.53 -5.52
C MET A 384 -13.51 -17.89 -5.66
N PHE A 385 -14.81 -18.02 -5.39
CA PHE A 385 -15.49 -19.34 -5.38
C PHE A 385 -16.66 -19.52 -6.35
N LYS A 386 -16.96 -18.55 -7.23
CA LYS A 386 -17.95 -18.79 -8.30
C LYS A 386 -17.29 -19.33 -9.58
N SER A 387 -16.48 -20.37 -9.43
CA SER A 387 -16.18 -21.27 -10.56
C SER A 387 -17.35 -22.24 -10.70
N LYS A 388 -18.15 -22.04 -11.75
CA LYS A 388 -19.14 -22.97 -12.35
C LYS A 388 -19.67 -24.10 -11.43
N SER A 389 -20.73 -23.81 -10.69
CA SER A 389 -21.77 -24.83 -10.45
C SER A 389 -22.67 -24.85 -11.69
N GLY A 390 -22.19 -25.54 -12.73
CA GLY A 390 -23.00 -25.93 -13.87
C GLY A 390 -23.64 -27.28 -13.56
N SER A 391 -24.95 -27.29 -13.34
CA SER A 391 -25.88 -28.37 -13.69
C SER A 391 -25.31 -29.80 -13.71
N LEU A 392 -25.35 -30.50 -12.58
CA LEU A 392 -25.64 -31.93 -12.58
C LEU A 392 -27.09 -32.11 -12.11
N LYS A 393 -28.00 -32.14 -13.08
CA LYS A 393 -29.24 -32.92 -13.00
C LYS A 393 -28.92 -34.25 -13.68
N ALA A 394 -28.91 -35.32 -12.91
CA ALA A 394 -29.38 -36.63 -13.33
C ALA A 394 -30.68 -36.88 -12.55
#